data_AF-B7RXC0-F1
#
_entry.id   AF-B7RXC0-F1
#
_cell.length_a   1.000
_cell.length_b   1.000
_cell.length_c   1.000
_cell.angle_alpha   90.00
_cell.angle_beta   90.00
_cell.angle_gamma   90.00
#
_symmetry.space_group_name_H-M   'P 1'
#
loop_
_entity.id
_entity.type
_entity.pdbx_description
1 polymer ?
#
loop_
_entity_poly.entity_id
_entity_poly.type
_entity_poly.pdbx_seq_one_letter_code
_entity_poly.pdbx_strand_id
1 'polypeptide(L)' 'MPHKGTDRSKLGRGNGGRPDESSGLFQHQSDINQALTGDVLLLKGERWQGNEGTGLVHRSPKIPDGGRRLLLTLDLI' A
#
# COMPACT_ATOMS: atom_id res chain seq x y z
N MET A 1 15.37 -7.65 -4.06
CA MET A 1 14.54 -7.86 -5.27
C MET A 1 14.03 -6.50 -5.71
N PRO A 2 13.90 -6.19 -7.01
CA PRO A 2 13.39 -4.89 -7.42
C PRO A 2 11.89 -4.80 -7.09
N HIS A 3 11.54 -3.99 -6.08
CA HIS A 3 10.15 -3.67 -5.72
C HIS A 3 9.59 -2.65 -6.72
N LYS A 4 9.41 -3.10 -7.97
CA LYS A 4 9.21 -2.27 -9.18
C LYS A 4 7.75 -1.91 -9.47
N GLY A 5 6.82 -2.12 -8.52
CA GLY A 5 5.39 -1.88 -8.73
C GLY A 5 4.89 -0.50 -8.28
N THR A 6 5.73 0.32 -7.62
CA THR A 6 5.29 1.60 -7.05
C THR A 6 6.30 2.71 -7.27
N ASP A 7 5.87 3.81 -7.89
CA ASP A 7 6.64 5.06 -7.97
C ASP A 7 6.51 5.82 -6.66
N ARG A 8 7.53 5.67 -5.80
CA ARG A 8 7.57 6.30 -4.47
C ARG A 8 7.60 7.83 -4.54
N SER A 9 8.00 8.43 -5.65
CA SER A 9 7.95 9.90 -5.83
C SER A 9 6.52 10.44 -5.86
N LYS A 10 5.53 9.56 -6.07
CA LYS A 10 4.09 9.90 -6.10
C LYS A 10 3.40 9.71 -4.75
N LEU A 11 4.10 9.23 -3.72
CA LEU A 11 3.51 9.06 -2.39
C LEU A 11 3.20 10.39 -1.71
N GLY A 12 2.17 10.41 -0.87
CA GLY A 12 1.76 11.60 -0.12
C GLY A 12 1.40 12.76 -1.04
N ARG A 13 2.08 13.91 -0.88
CA ARG A 13 1.87 15.10 -1.73
C ARG A 13 2.46 14.95 -3.14
N GLY A 14 3.27 13.94 -3.39
CA GLY A 14 3.94 13.70 -4.67
C GLY A 14 3.00 13.38 -5.83
N ASN A 15 1.74 13.00 -5.56
CA ASN A 15 0.72 12.72 -6.57
C ASN A 15 0.06 13.99 -7.17
N GLY A 16 0.36 15.18 -6.62
CA GLY A 16 -0.25 16.44 -7.07
C GLY A 16 -1.77 16.51 -6.88
N GLY A 17 -2.31 15.80 -5.89
CA GLY A 17 -3.76 15.75 -5.60
C GLY A 17 -4.56 14.82 -6.52
N ARG A 18 -3.90 14.07 -7.41
CA ARG A 18 -4.56 13.13 -8.31
C ARG A 18 -4.88 11.81 -7.60
N PRO A 19 -5.99 11.14 -7.96
CA PRO A 19 -6.26 9.75 -7.55
C PRO A 19 -5.09 8.82 -7.89
N ASP A 20 -4.89 7.77 -7.08
CA ASP A 20 -3.76 6.85 -7.22
C ASP A 20 -3.71 6.25 -8.65
N GLU A 21 -4.87 5.91 -9.22
CA GLU A 21 -5.09 5.36 -10.56
C GLU A 21 -4.64 6.29 -11.71
N SER A 22 -4.51 7.59 -11.44
CA SER A 22 -4.16 8.63 -12.43
C SER A 22 -2.88 9.40 -12.08
N SER A 23 -2.29 9.09 -10.94
CA SER A 23 -1.09 9.76 -10.40
C SER A 23 0.22 9.25 -10.97
N GLY A 24 0.21 8.04 -11.58
CA GLY A 24 1.40 7.29 -11.95
C GLY A 24 2.05 6.53 -10.77
N LEU A 25 1.37 6.43 -9.63
CA LEU A 25 1.85 5.69 -8.45
C LEU A 25 2.11 4.21 -8.77
N PHE A 26 1.32 3.61 -9.66
CA PHE A 26 1.52 2.26 -10.20
C PHE A 26 1.21 2.29 -11.71
N GLN A 27 1.68 1.28 -12.46
CA GLN A 27 1.53 1.26 -13.92
C GLN A 27 0.25 0.55 -14.35
N HIS A 28 -0.05 -0.60 -13.74
CA HIS A 28 -1.22 -1.42 -14.07
C HIS A 28 -2.00 -1.80 -12.81
N GLN A 29 -3.32 -1.92 -12.92
CA GLN A 29 -4.17 -2.35 -11.80
C GLN A 29 -3.77 -3.75 -11.28
N SER A 30 -3.23 -4.60 -12.16
CA SER A 30 -2.69 -5.92 -11.82
C SER A 30 -1.45 -5.88 -10.93
N ASP A 31 -0.81 -4.71 -10.77
CA ASP A 31 0.34 -4.53 -9.87
C ASP A 31 -0.11 -4.45 -8.39
N ILE A 32 -1.42 -4.31 -8.14
CA ILE A 32 -2.01 -4.19 -6.81
C ILE A 32 -2.53 -5.56 -6.36
N ASN A 33 -2.00 -6.03 -5.22
CA ASN A 33 -2.57 -7.16 -4.51
C ASN A 33 -3.67 -6.69 -3.55
N GLN A 34 -4.73 -7.48 -3.41
CA GLN A 34 -5.83 -7.22 -2.46
C GLN A 34 -5.87 -8.29 -1.39
N ALA A 35 -6.09 -7.86 -0.14
CA ALA A 35 -6.33 -8.76 0.98
C ALA A 35 -7.83 -8.99 1.15
N LEU A 36 -8.20 -10.23 1.39
CA LEU A 36 -9.55 -10.66 1.68
C LEU A 36 -9.82 -10.65 3.19
N THR A 37 -11.08 -10.79 3.56
CA THR A 37 -11.46 -10.92 4.97
C THR A 37 -10.88 -12.23 5.53
N GLY A 38 -10.15 -12.14 6.63
CA GLY A 38 -9.48 -13.28 7.26
C GLY A 38 -8.00 -13.42 6.86
N ASP A 39 -7.53 -12.70 5.84
CA ASP A 39 -6.11 -12.71 5.48
C ASP A 39 -5.27 -12.07 6.59
N VAL A 40 -4.12 -12.69 6.87
CA VAL A 40 -3.09 -12.15 7.77
C VAL A 40 -1.93 -11.67 6.92
N LEU A 41 -1.68 -10.36 6.96
CA LEU A 41 -0.58 -9.74 6.23
C LEU A 41 0.61 -9.48 7.16
N LEU A 42 1.78 -9.99 6.78
CA LEU A 42 3.05 -9.70 7.44
C LEU A 42 3.80 -8.64 6.65
N LEU A 43 3.91 -7.43 7.21
CA LEU A 43 4.45 -6.27 6.51
C LEU A 43 5.85 -5.92 7.03
N LYS A 44 6.83 -5.84 6.12
CA LYS A 44 8.16 -5.32 6.45
C LYS A 44 8.21 -3.81 6.19
N GLY A 45 8.43 -3.04 7.26
CA GLY A 45 8.69 -1.61 7.19
C GLY A 45 10.11 -1.29 6.73
N GLU A 46 10.39 -0.01 6.46
CA GLU A 46 11.72 0.45 6.01
C GLU A 46 12.80 0.39 7.09
N ARG A 47 12.42 0.31 8.37
CA ARG A 47 13.36 0.19 9.49
C ARG A 47 13.96 -1.21 9.62
N TRP A 48 13.44 -2.18 8.87
CA TRP A 48 14.02 -3.51 8.83
C TRP A 48 15.37 -3.46 8.10
N GLN A 49 16.42 -4.02 8.71
CA GLN A 49 17.77 -4.01 8.13
C GLN A 49 17.79 -4.58 6.70
N GLY A 50 18.22 -3.76 5.74
CA GLY A 50 18.27 -4.15 4.32
C GLY A 50 16.95 -4.00 3.56
N ASN A 51 15.93 -3.33 4.14
CA ASN A 51 14.66 -3.02 3.50
C ASN A 51 14.42 -1.50 3.34
N GLU A 52 15.49 -0.70 3.42
CA GLU A 52 15.47 0.75 3.30
C GLU A 52 14.96 1.16 1.91
N GLY A 53 13.97 2.06 1.87
CA GLY A 53 13.36 2.49 0.60
C GLY A 53 12.43 1.46 -0.05
N THR A 54 12.26 0.26 0.54
CA THR A 54 11.47 -0.84 -0.03
C THR A 54 10.36 -1.35 0.89
N GLY A 55 10.07 -0.60 1.96
CA GLY A 55 8.92 -0.87 2.83
C GLY A 55 7.62 -0.97 2.04
N LEU A 56 6.78 -1.95 2.41
CA LEU A 56 5.53 -2.22 1.69
C LEU A 56 4.62 -0.99 1.74
N VAL A 57 4.13 -0.58 0.56
CA VAL A 57 3.08 0.43 0.44
C VAL A 57 1.73 -0.28 0.44
N HIS A 58 0.82 0.14 1.30
CA HIS A 58 -0.55 -0.36 1.34
C HIS A 58 -1.54 0.79 1.41
N ARG A 59 -2.76 0.55 0.90
CA ARG A 59 -3.88 1.49 1.02
C ARG A 59 -5.15 0.75 1.38
N SER A 60 -5.93 1.36 2.28
CA SER A 60 -7.27 0.91 2.59
C SER A 60 -8.23 1.44 1.52
N PRO A 61 -8.85 0.58 0.67
CA PRO A 61 -9.82 1.05 -0.31
C PRO A 61 -11.07 1.62 0.38
N LYS A 62 -11.83 2.44 -0.36
CA LYS A 62 -13.10 3.02 0.09
C LYS A 62 -14.06 1.90 0.51
N ILE A 63 -14.75 2.10 1.63
CA ILE A 63 -15.81 1.19 2.08
C ILE A 63 -17.08 1.56 1.31
N PRO A 64 -17.80 0.59 0.71
CA PRO A 64 -19.10 0.84 0.08
C PRO A 64 -20.10 1.46 1.05
N ASP A 65 -21.09 2.19 0.53
CA ASP A 65 -22.09 2.86 1.35
C ASP A 65 -22.85 1.84 2.23
N GLY A 66 -22.95 2.14 3.53
CA GLY A 66 -23.52 1.22 4.54
C GLY A 66 -22.63 0.05 4.96
N GLY A 67 -21.44 -0.11 4.35
CA GLY A 67 -20.48 -1.14 4.69
C GLY A 67 -19.72 -0.85 5.99
N ARG A 68 -19.18 -1.91 6.61
CA ARG A 68 -18.26 -1.83 7.76
C ARG A 68 -17.04 -2.70 7.52
N ARG A 69 -15.86 -2.23 7.92
CA ARG A 69 -14.60 -2.98 7.89
C ARG A 69 -13.91 -2.86 9.24
N LEU A 70 -13.51 -4.00 9.80
CA LEU A 70 -12.60 -4.07 10.94
C LEU A 70 -11.21 -4.42 10.42
N LEU A 71 -10.20 -3.62 10.80
CA LEU A 71 -8.79 -3.89 10.55
C LEU A 71 -8.08 -3.89 11.91
N LEU A 72 -7.31 -4.94 12.19
CA LEU A 72 -6.44 -5.02 13.35
C LEU A 72 -4.99 -4.91 12.87
N THR A 73 -4.27 -3.92 13.39
CA THR A 73 -2.83 -3.75 13.16
C THR A 73 -2.10 -4.02 14.46
N LEU A 74 -1.02 -4.79 14.39
CA LEU A 74 -0.12 -5.08 15.51
C LEU A 74 1.29 -4.67 15.08
N ASP A 75 1.89 -3.74 15.81
CA ASP A 75 3.28 -3.36 15.61
C ASP A 75 4.16 -4.18 16.55
N LEU A 76 5.13 -4.91 15.97
CA LEU A 76 6.15 -5.64 16.74
C LEU A 76 7.43 -4.80 16.74
N ILE A 77 7.96 -4.53 17.93
CA ILE A 77 9.21 -3.79 18.18
C ILE A 77 10.30 -4.78 18.52
#